data_AF-H9VHE9-F1
#
_entry.id   AF-H9VHE9-F1
#
_cell.length_a   1.000
_cell.length_b   1.000
_cell.length_c   1.000
_cell.angle_alpha   90.00
_cell.angle_beta   90.00
_cell.angle_gamma   90.00
#
_symmetry.space_group_name_H-M   'P 1'
#
loop_
_entity.id
_entity.type
_entity.pdbx_description
1 polymer ?
#
loop_
_entity_poly.entity_id
_entity_poly.type
_entity_poly.pdbx_seq_one_letter_code
_entity_poly.pdbx_strand_id
1 'polypeptide(L)'
;FSQTSGKSFLARQCRSDTLYVTDPCEHLDQGEDGDVGLFRGVFKDFSKSMTRRLLIEKRAQLHPKEICPYCRTKVWSLLQERMIPRSACRRLGAYQDQVECFLCLNGHLIGICTLLPLSDSETASEEE
;
A
#
# COMPACT_ATOMS: atom_id res chain seq x y z
N PHE A 1 -4.25 -11.98 5.27
CA PHE A 1 -4.71 -10.60 5.49
C PHE A 1 -4.55 -10.26 6.97
N SER A 2 -3.88 -9.16 7.32
CA SER A 2 -3.57 -8.73 8.68
C SER A 2 -4.12 -7.33 8.97
N GLN A 3 -4.87 -7.20 10.07
CA GLN A 3 -5.38 -5.91 10.54
C GLN A 3 -4.25 -5.02 11.07
N THR A 4 -3.28 -5.63 11.74
CA THR A 4 -2.10 -4.92 12.27
C THR A 4 -1.30 -4.30 11.13
N SER A 5 -1.06 -5.06 10.05
CA SER A 5 -0.44 -4.50 8.84
C SER A 5 -1.26 -3.35 8.27
N GLY A 6 -2.59 -3.51 8.15
CA GLY A 6 -3.46 -2.48 7.60
C GLY A 6 -3.47 -1.16 8.37
N LYS A 7 -3.26 -1.17 9.70
CA LYS A 7 -3.10 0.06 10.50
C LYS A 7 -1.94 0.94 10.01
N SER A 8 -0.88 0.34 9.47
CA SER A 8 0.27 1.07 8.94
C SER A 8 -0.06 1.83 7.64
N PHE A 9 -1.12 1.46 6.92
CA PHE A 9 -1.56 2.08 5.67
C PHE A 9 -2.58 3.19 5.87
N LEU A 10 -3.10 3.39 7.09
CA LEU A 10 -4.09 4.40 7.38
C LEU A 10 -3.41 5.71 7.83
N ALA A 11 -3.75 6.80 7.15
CA ALA A 11 -3.41 8.14 7.62
C ALA A 11 -3.93 8.35 9.06
N ARG A 12 -3.29 9.24 9.83
CA ARG A 12 -3.61 9.44 11.26
C ARG A 12 -5.10 9.64 11.53
N GLN A 13 -5.78 10.40 10.66
CA GLN A 13 -7.21 10.70 10.75
C GLN A 13 -8.10 9.48 10.45
N CYS A 14 -7.60 8.51 9.67
CA CYS A 14 -8.32 7.31 9.26
C CYS A 14 -8.13 6.11 10.19
N ARG A 15 -7.40 6.25 11.31
CA ARG A 15 -7.05 5.10 12.17
C ARG A 15 -8.23 4.40 12.84
N SER A 16 -9.41 5.01 12.83
CA SER A 16 -10.67 4.37 13.24
C SER A 16 -11.16 3.32 12.23
N ASP A 17 -10.69 3.39 10.98
CA ASP A 17 -11.07 2.45 9.94
C ASP A 17 -10.45 1.07 10.18
N THR A 18 -11.14 0.03 9.70
CA THR A 18 -10.59 -1.33 9.69
C THR A 18 -10.21 -1.71 8.26
N LEU A 19 -8.90 -1.77 8.01
CA LEU A 19 -8.28 -2.23 6.78
C LEU A 19 -7.44 -3.47 7.11
N TYR A 20 -7.58 -4.52 6.31
CA TYR A 20 -6.71 -5.69 6.37
C TYR A 20 -5.80 -5.70 5.13
N VAL A 21 -4.50 -5.97 5.31
CA VAL A 21 -3.51 -5.99 4.21
C VAL A 21 -2.70 -7.28 4.26
N THR A 22 -2.36 -7.87 3.12
CA THR A 22 -1.43 -9.00 3.04
C THR A 22 0.01 -8.52 3.19
N ASP A 23 0.90 -9.41 3.60
CA ASP A 23 2.32 -9.17 3.33
C ASP A 23 2.53 -9.10 1.80
N PRO A 24 3.51 -8.30 1.33
CA PRO A 24 3.81 -8.24 -0.09
C PRO A 24 4.36 -9.59 -0.56
N CYS A 25 3.96 -10.04 -1.75
CA CYS A 25 4.72 -11.05 -2.46
C CYS A 25 5.89 -10.36 -3.18
N GLU A 26 7.08 -10.88 -2.95
CA GLU A 26 8.33 -10.35 -3.49
C GLU A 26 8.62 -11.02 -4.83
N HIS A 27 8.98 -10.21 -5.81
CA HIS A 27 9.31 -10.64 -7.14
C HIS A 27 10.67 -10.05 -7.50
N LEU A 28 11.64 -10.92 -7.72
CA LEU A 28 12.97 -10.52 -8.14
C LEU A 28 12.86 -9.82 -9.49
N ASP A 29 13.28 -8.56 -9.53
CA ASP A 29 13.45 -7.83 -10.76
C ASP A 29 14.94 -7.75 -11.06
N GLN A 30 15.35 -8.27 -12.22
CA GLN A 30 16.76 -8.26 -12.63
C GLN A 30 17.23 -6.88 -13.13
N GLY A 31 16.36 -5.86 -13.05
CA GLY A 31 16.64 -4.47 -13.41
C GLY A 31 17.32 -3.67 -12.30
N GLU A 32 17.75 -2.44 -12.65
CA GLU A 32 18.42 -1.52 -11.71
C GLU A 32 17.47 -0.96 -10.62
N ASP A 33 16.16 -1.08 -10.82
CA ASP A 33 15.14 -0.48 -9.95
C ASP A 33 14.88 -1.28 -8.66
N GLY A 34 15.42 -2.49 -8.53
CA GLY A 34 15.29 -3.34 -7.34
C GLY A 34 14.02 -4.21 -7.31
N ASP A 35 13.90 -5.06 -6.29
CA ASP A 35 12.83 -6.06 -6.21
C ASP A 35 11.44 -5.44 -6.09
N VAL A 36 10.45 -6.09 -6.71
CA VAL A 36 9.06 -5.61 -6.75
C VAL A 36 8.21 -6.35 -5.74
N GLY A 37 7.54 -5.59 -4.87
CA GLY A 37 6.54 -6.09 -3.93
C GLY A 37 5.12 -5.83 -4.43
N LEU A 38 4.28 -6.87 -4.45
CA LEU A 38 2.84 -6.73 -4.72
C LEU A 38 2.04 -7.08 -3.46
N PHE A 39 1.13 -6.21 -3.05
CA PHE A 39 0.26 -6.44 -1.89
C PHE A 39 -1.18 -6.07 -2.18
N ARG A 40 -2.08 -6.62 -1.36
CA ARG A 40 -3.52 -6.36 -1.47
C ARG A 40 -4.14 -6.12 -0.10
N GLY A 41 -5.23 -5.37 -0.09
CA GLY A 41 -5.98 -5.09 1.11
C GLY A 41 -7.48 -5.01 0.88
N VAL A 42 -8.23 -5.07 1.97
CA VAL A 42 -9.68 -4.96 1.98
C VAL A 42 -10.12 -4.23 3.24
N PHE A 43 -10.95 -3.20 3.06
CA PHE A 43 -11.63 -2.54 4.16
C PHE A 43 -12.81 -3.39 4.63
N LYS A 44 -12.99 -3.51 5.95
CA LYS A 44 -14.15 -4.21 6.54
C LYS A 44 -15.47 -3.53 6.19
N ASP A 45 -15.50 -2.20 6.32
CA ASP A 45 -16.71 -1.37 6.17
C ASP A 45 -16.37 -0.07 5.41
N PHE A 46 -15.93 -0.19 4.14
CA PHE A 46 -15.41 0.95 3.38
C PHE A 46 -16.42 2.09 3.18
N SER A 47 -17.69 1.76 2.98
CA SER A 47 -18.76 2.73 2.73
C SER A 47 -18.92 3.75 3.87
N LYS A 48 -18.62 3.32 5.11
CA LYS A 48 -18.68 4.12 6.35
C LYS A 48 -17.30 4.61 6.81
N SER A 49 -16.25 4.33 6.04
CA SER A 49 -14.88 4.64 6.44
C SER A 49 -14.58 6.14 6.39
N MET A 50 -13.72 6.57 7.31
CA MET A 50 -13.13 7.89 7.33
C MET A 50 -12.29 8.15 6.07
N THR A 51 -11.57 7.13 5.60
CA THR A 51 -10.81 7.17 4.35
C THR A 51 -11.67 7.55 3.16
N ARG A 52 -12.84 6.90 2.99
CA ARG A 52 -13.78 7.23 1.92
C ARG A 52 -14.32 8.65 2.06
N ARG A 53 -14.68 9.06 3.29
CA ARG A 53 -15.16 10.42 3.57
C ARG A 53 -14.12 11.46 3.13
N LEU A 54 -12.86 11.28 3.52
CA LEU A 54 -11.77 12.20 3.17
C LEU A 54 -11.51 12.27 1.66
N LEU A 55 -11.53 11.14 0.95
CA LEU A 55 -11.39 11.13 -0.51
C LEU A 55 -12.50 11.94 -1.19
N ILE A 56 -13.75 11.79 -0.74
CA ILE A 56 -14.89 12.55 -1.25
C ILE A 56 -14.75 14.04 -0.92
N GLU A 57 -14.40 14.39 0.31
CA GLU A 57 -14.23 15.79 0.75
C GLU A 57 -13.11 16.51 0.01
N LYS A 58 -12.01 15.80 -0.29
CA LYS A 58 -10.92 16.27 -1.14
C LYS A 58 -11.31 16.43 -2.61
N ARG A 59 -12.48 15.92 -3.02
CA ARG A 59 -12.89 15.78 -4.43
C ARG A 59 -11.85 15.00 -5.24
N ALA A 60 -11.28 13.97 -4.61
CA ALA A 60 -10.27 13.10 -5.20
C ALA A 60 -10.76 12.53 -6.53
N GLN A 61 -9.94 12.67 -7.57
CA GLN A 61 -10.31 12.19 -8.90
C GLN A 61 -10.08 10.69 -8.99
N LEU A 62 -11.04 9.99 -9.62
CA LEU A 62 -10.84 8.58 -9.93
C LEU A 62 -9.80 8.46 -11.05
N HIS A 63 -8.95 7.44 -10.96
CA HIS A 63 -7.94 7.17 -11.96
C HIS A 63 -8.61 6.97 -13.34
N PRO A 64 -8.10 7.63 -14.40
CA PRO A 64 -8.79 7.64 -15.68
C PRO A 64 -8.88 6.24 -16.31
N LYS A 65 -7.82 5.45 -16.16
CA LYS A 65 -7.65 4.15 -16.85
C LYS A 65 -7.73 2.94 -15.92
N GLU A 66 -7.26 3.08 -14.69
CA GLU A 66 -7.15 1.92 -13.79
C GLU A 66 -8.52 1.55 -13.24
N ILE A 67 -8.73 0.24 -13.10
CA ILE A 67 -9.92 -0.35 -12.49
C ILE A 67 -9.49 -1.44 -11.51
N CYS A 68 -10.35 -1.72 -10.54
CA CYS A 68 -10.08 -2.77 -9.58
C CYS A 68 -10.02 -4.14 -10.29
N PRO A 69 -8.93 -4.91 -10.18
CA PRO A 69 -8.84 -6.25 -10.76
C PRO A 69 -9.85 -7.22 -10.14
N TYR A 70 -10.30 -6.98 -8.90
CA TYR A 70 -11.26 -7.86 -8.21
C TYR A 70 -12.71 -7.63 -8.62
N CYS A 71 -13.15 -6.37 -8.66
CA CYS A 71 -14.57 -6.03 -8.86
C CYS A 71 -14.83 -5.06 -10.02
N ARG A 72 -13.81 -4.75 -10.82
CA ARG A 72 -13.88 -3.92 -12.04
C ARG A 72 -14.37 -2.48 -11.83
N THR A 73 -14.53 -2.01 -10.60
CA THR A 73 -14.92 -0.63 -10.28
C THR A 73 -13.75 0.34 -10.40
N LYS A 74 -14.05 1.62 -10.60
CA LYS A 74 -13.03 2.69 -10.62
C LYS A 74 -12.26 2.76 -9.30
N VAL A 75 -11.02 3.24 -9.39
CA VAL A 75 -10.09 3.37 -8.26
C VAL A 75 -9.63 4.80 -8.07
N TRP A 76 -9.26 5.17 -6.86
CA TRP A 76 -8.43 6.34 -6.58
C TRP A 76 -6.97 5.94 -6.48
N SER A 77 -6.04 6.81 -6.91
CA SER A 77 -4.62 6.68 -6.58
C SER A 77 -4.37 7.38 -5.24
N LEU A 78 -4.06 6.61 -4.19
CA LEU A 78 -3.77 7.19 -2.87
C LEU A 78 -2.45 7.95 -2.84
N LEU A 79 -1.53 7.65 -3.76
CA LEU A 79 -0.28 8.40 -3.94
C LEU A 79 -0.58 9.83 -4.42
N GLN A 80 -1.37 9.96 -5.50
CA GLN A 80 -1.78 11.27 -6.05
C GLN A 80 -2.54 12.10 -5.01
N GLU A 81 -3.37 11.46 -4.18
CA GLU A 81 -4.15 12.12 -3.13
C GLU A 81 -3.37 12.39 -1.83
N ARG A 82 -2.08 12.02 -1.80
CA ARG A 82 -1.16 12.14 -0.65
C ARG A 82 -1.71 11.46 0.61
N MET A 83 -2.28 10.28 0.45
CA MET A 83 -2.93 9.51 1.50
C MET A 83 -2.13 8.28 1.96
N ILE A 84 -0.96 8.03 1.37
CA ILE A 84 -0.05 6.97 1.80
C ILE A 84 0.83 7.49 2.94
N PRO A 85 0.70 6.99 4.18
CA PRO A 85 1.56 7.41 5.29
C PRO A 85 2.95 6.76 5.19
N ARG A 86 3.99 7.41 5.72
CA ARG A 86 5.35 6.85 5.78
C ARG A 86 5.43 5.49 6.52
N SER A 87 4.48 5.22 7.42
CA SER A 87 4.37 3.93 8.09
C SER A 87 4.07 2.78 7.14
N ALA A 88 3.42 3.03 5.99
CA ALA A 88 3.15 2.03 4.97
C ALA A 88 4.47 1.58 4.32
N CYS A 89 5.29 2.53 3.87
CA CYS A 89 6.59 2.23 3.24
C CYS A 89 7.50 1.45 4.21
N ARG A 90 7.56 1.87 5.48
CA ARG A 90 8.31 1.12 6.52
C ARG A 90 7.77 -0.29 6.73
N ARG A 91 6.45 -0.49 6.71
CA ARG A 91 5.84 -1.81 6.90
C ARG A 91 6.12 -2.74 5.72
N LEU A 92 6.26 -2.18 4.53
CA LEU A 92 6.58 -2.89 3.29
C LEU A 92 8.08 -3.11 3.10
N GLY A 93 8.95 -2.46 3.87
CA GLY A 93 10.38 -2.44 3.57
C GLY A 93 10.68 -1.76 2.24
N ALA A 94 9.92 -0.74 1.86
CA ALA A 94 9.99 -0.07 0.56
C ALA A 94 10.52 1.36 0.66
N TYR A 95 11.07 1.88 -0.44
CA TYR A 95 11.42 3.31 -0.55
C TYR A 95 10.18 4.19 -0.38
N GLN A 96 10.32 5.36 0.27
CA GLN A 96 9.18 6.19 0.67
C GLN A 96 8.32 6.68 -0.51
N ASP A 97 8.93 6.92 -1.67
CA ASP A 97 8.26 7.45 -2.86
C ASP A 97 7.99 6.39 -3.94
N GLN A 98 8.34 5.14 -3.67
CA GLN A 98 8.16 4.01 -4.59
C GLN A 98 7.04 3.07 -4.13
N VAL A 99 5.98 3.62 -3.52
CA VAL A 99 4.79 2.86 -3.13
C VAL A 99 3.58 3.43 -3.84
N GLU A 100 2.98 2.64 -4.71
CA GLU A 100 1.73 2.97 -5.36
C GLU A 100 0.59 2.18 -4.73
N CYS A 101 -0.52 2.86 -4.45
CA CYS A 101 -1.70 2.26 -3.82
C CYS A 101 -2.97 2.75 -4.52
N PHE A 102 -3.76 1.81 -5.01
CA PHE A 102 -5.05 2.04 -5.64
C PHE A 102 -6.18 1.50 -4.76
N LEU A 103 -7.17 2.35 -4.48
CA LEU A 103 -8.33 1.99 -3.64
C LEU A 103 -9.61 2.11 -4.46
N CYS A 104 -10.34 1.01 -4.62
CA CYS A 104 -11.57 1.01 -5.39
C CYS A 104 -12.79 1.52 -4.60
N LEU A 105 -13.86 1.87 -5.33
CA LEU A 105 -15.13 2.33 -4.75
C LEU A 105 -15.76 1.33 -3.76
N ASN A 106 -15.39 0.05 -3.82
CA ASN A 106 -15.86 -1.01 -2.93
C ASN A 106 -14.90 -1.33 -1.77
N GLY A 107 -13.76 -0.64 -1.67
CA GLY A 107 -12.83 -0.81 -0.55
C GLY A 107 -11.75 -1.87 -0.73
N HIS A 108 -11.52 -2.34 -1.96
CA HIS A 108 -10.34 -3.16 -2.26
C HIS A 108 -9.14 -2.26 -2.51
N LEU A 109 -8.04 -2.57 -1.82
CA LEU A 109 -6.73 -1.94 -2.00
C LEU A 109 -5.84 -2.88 -2.81
N ILE A 110 -5.14 -2.35 -3.80
CA ILE A 110 -4.00 -3.01 -4.45
C ILE A 110 -2.85 -2.04 -4.37
N GLY A 111 -1.65 -2.53 -4.10
CA GLY A 111 -0.46 -1.73 -4.26
C GLY A 111 0.72 -2.52 -4.76
N ILE A 112 1.63 -1.76 -5.35
CA ILE A 112 2.93 -2.20 -5.83
C ILE A 112 3.98 -1.31 -5.17
N CYS A 113 5.12 -1.87 -4.85
CA CYS A 113 6.22 -1.10 -4.30
C CYS A 113 7.58 -1.62 -4.77
N THR A 114 8.56 -0.73 -4.82
CA THR A 114 9.97 -1.10 -4.90
C THR A 114 10.50 -1.39 -3.50
N LEU A 115 10.95 -2.62 -3.28
CA LEU A 115 11.52 -3.09 -2.04
C LEU A 115 12.94 -2.55 -1.87
N LEU A 116 13.32 -2.30 -0.62
CA LEU A 116 14.70 -2.02 -0.28
C LEU A 116 15.53 -3.28 -0.52
N PRO A 117 16.76 -3.15 -1.08
CA PRO A 117 17.67 -4.28 -1.15
C PRO A 117 17.85 -4.87 0.24
N LEU A 118 17.76 -6.20 0.34
CA LEU A 118 18.24 -6.87 1.54
C LEU A 118 19.74 -6.60 1.59
N SER A 119 20.18 -5.82 2.58
CA SER A 119 21.61 -5.73 2.85
C SER A 119 22.06 -7.14 3.26
N ASP A 120 22.97 -7.74 2.50
CA ASP A 120 23.65 -8.98 2.89
C ASP A 120 24.44 -8.73 4.18
N SER A 121 23.77 -8.77 5.33
CA SER A 121 24.42 -8.83 6.63
C SER A 121 24.78 -10.28 6.93
N GLU A 122 25.56 -10.88 6.05
CA GLU A 122 26.26 -12.16 6.22
C GLU A 122 27.76 -11.88 6.08
N THR A 123 28.27 -10.94 6.87
CA THR A 123 29.68 -10.96 7.29
C THR A 123 29.68 -11.13 8.80
N ALA A 124 29.37 -12.35 9.24
CA ALA A 124 29.87 -12.82 10.51
C ALA A 124 31.41 -12.82 10.39
N SER A 125 32.03 -11.76 10.88
CA SER A 125 33.46 -11.75 11.17
C SER A 125 33.69 -12.73 12.33
N GLU A 126 33.85 -14.01 11.99
CA GLU A 126 34.66 -14.93 12.78
C GLU A 126 36.12 -14.47 12.62
N GLU A 127 36.55 -13.57 13.49
CA GLU A 127 37.98 -13.34 13.74
C GLU A 127 38.35 -14.09 15.02
N GLU A 128 39.36 -14.95 14.89
CA GLU A 128 39.94 -15.87 15.91
C GLU A 128 40.37 -15.19 17.22
#